data_AF-A0A2J8MZE7-F1
#
_entry.id   AF-A0A2J8MZE7-F1
#
_cell.length_a   1.000
_cell.length_b   1.000
_cell.length_c   1.000
_cell.angle_alpha   90.00
_cell.angle_beta   90.00
_cell.angle_gamma   90.00
#
_symmetry.space_group_name_H-M   'P 1'
#
loop_
_entity.id
_entity.type
_entity.pdbx_description
1 polymer ?
#
loop_
_entity_poly.entity_id
_entity_poly.type
_entity_poly.pdbx_seq_one_letter_code
_entity_poly.pdbx_strand_id
1 'polypeptide(L)'
;MRRVVRQSKFRHVFGQAVKNDQCYDDIRVSRVTWDSSFCAVNPRFVAIIIEASGGGAFLVLPLHKTGRIDKSYPTVCGHTGPVLDIDWCPHNDQVIASGSEDCTVMVWQIPENGLTLSLTEPVVILEGHSKRVGIVAWHPTARNVLLSAGCDNAIIIWNVGTGEALINL
;
A
#
# COMPACT_ATOMS: atom_id res chain seq x y z
N MET A 1 -44.72 -21.80 15.35
CA MET A 1 -43.95 -21.11 14.28
C MET A 1 -42.55 -21.74 14.24
N ARG A 2 -42.22 -22.59 13.25
CA ARG A 2 -40.88 -23.21 13.17
C ARG A 2 -39.88 -22.15 12.70
N ARG A 3 -38.93 -21.79 13.57
CA ARG A 3 -37.84 -20.86 13.27
C ARG A 3 -36.91 -21.53 12.24
N VAL A 4 -37.01 -21.12 10.99
CA VAL A 4 -36.12 -21.59 9.92
C VAL A 4 -34.72 -21.04 10.23
N VAL A 5 -33.83 -21.90 10.73
CA VAL A 5 -32.42 -21.55 10.88
C VAL A 5 -31.80 -21.56 9.47
N ARG A 6 -31.34 -20.42 9.00
CA ARG A 6 -30.66 -20.31 7.69
C ARG A 6 -29.39 -21.17 7.73
N GLN A 7 -29.34 -22.22 6.93
CA GLN A 7 -28.13 -23.03 6.78
C GLN A 7 -27.06 -22.18 6.07
N SER A 8 -25.89 -22.07 6.69
CA SER A 8 -24.73 -21.38 6.13
C SER A 8 -23.50 -22.25 6.36
N LYS A 9 -22.72 -22.49 5.30
CA LYS A 9 -21.40 -23.14 5.41
C LYS A 9 -20.39 -22.33 6.23
N PHE A 10 -20.66 -21.05 6.45
CA PHE A 10 -19.81 -20.14 7.23
C PHE A 10 -20.25 -19.98 8.68
N ARG A 11 -21.23 -20.78 9.14
CA ARG A 11 -21.78 -20.68 10.51
C ARG A 11 -20.71 -20.78 11.61
N HIS A 12 -19.61 -21.46 11.34
CA HIS A 12 -18.56 -21.75 12.31
C HIS A 12 -17.20 -21.14 11.94
N VAL A 13 -17.18 -20.07 11.13
CA VAL A 13 -15.94 -19.32 10.88
C VAL A 13 -15.53 -18.60 12.18
N PHE A 14 -14.26 -18.72 12.56
CA PHE A 14 -13.67 -18.04 13.72
C PHE A 14 -12.26 -17.55 13.40
N GLY A 15 -11.82 -16.49 14.06
CA GLY A 15 -10.46 -15.95 13.94
C GLY A 15 -9.51 -16.63 14.92
N GLN A 16 -8.30 -16.92 14.47
CA GLN A 16 -7.23 -17.47 15.29
C GLN A 16 -5.99 -16.61 15.10
N ALA A 17 -5.50 -16.01 16.19
CA ALA A 17 -4.24 -15.27 16.16
C ALA A 17 -3.06 -16.24 15.95
N VAL A 18 -2.06 -15.80 15.19
CA VAL A 18 -0.79 -16.50 15.03
C VAL A 18 0.08 -16.35 16.28
N LYS A 19 1.12 -17.15 16.39
CA LYS A 19 2.09 -17.05 17.49
C LYS A 19 2.97 -15.80 17.30
N ASN A 20 3.55 -15.29 18.39
CA ASN A 20 4.38 -14.08 18.35
C ASN A 20 5.59 -14.19 17.41
N ASP A 21 6.19 -15.38 17.27
CA ASP A 21 7.30 -15.64 16.33
C ASP A 21 6.89 -15.58 14.85
N GLN A 22 5.58 -15.54 14.57
CA GLN A 22 4.98 -15.39 13.26
C GLN A 22 4.43 -13.97 13.02
N CYS A 23 4.55 -13.07 14.00
CA CYS A 23 4.19 -11.66 13.88
C CYS A 23 5.34 -10.84 13.30
N TYR A 24 5.09 -9.55 13.03
CA TYR A 24 6.12 -8.57 12.70
C TYR A 24 6.19 -7.54 13.84
N ASP A 25 7.31 -7.53 14.58
CA ASP A 25 7.44 -6.74 15.81
C ASP A 25 8.41 -5.55 15.64
N ASP A 26 8.31 -4.56 16.54
CA ASP A 26 9.15 -3.33 16.59
C ASP A 26 8.98 -2.41 15.36
N ILE A 27 7.81 -2.47 14.70
CA ILE A 27 7.44 -1.59 13.59
C ILE A 27 6.79 -0.30 14.11
N ARG A 28 7.31 0.85 13.67
CA ARG A 28 6.76 2.18 13.97
C ARG A 28 5.64 2.54 12.98
N VAL A 29 4.47 1.95 13.15
CA VAL A 29 3.29 2.23 12.31
C VAL A 29 2.93 3.71 12.35
N SER A 30 2.57 4.28 11.20
CA SER A 30 2.16 5.68 11.07
C SER A 30 1.03 6.05 12.03
N ARG A 31 1.10 7.26 12.59
CA ARG A 31 0.07 7.88 13.43
C ARG A 31 -0.68 9.01 12.74
N VAL A 32 -0.48 9.17 11.43
CA VAL A 32 -1.23 10.13 10.64
C VAL A 32 -2.73 9.85 10.80
N THR A 33 -3.53 10.90 10.97
CA THR A 33 -4.99 10.78 11.01
C THR A 33 -5.53 10.65 9.59
N TRP A 34 -5.71 9.42 9.13
CA TRP A 34 -6.28 9.10 7.81
C TRP A 34 -7.00 7.75 7.87
N ASP A 35 -8.13 7.60 7.17
CA ASP A 35 -9.02 6.43 7.28
C ASP A 35 -8.65 5.27 6.32
N SER A 36 -7.40 5.18 5.87
CA SER A 36 -6.92 4.02 5.07
C SER A 36 -6.45 2.88 5.97
N SER A 37 -6.22 1.69 5.40
CA SER A 37 -5.80 0.52 6.16
C SER A 37 -4.38 0.60 6.73
N PHE A 38 -3.54 1.52 6.23
CA PHE A 38 -2.08 1.62 6.48
C PHE A 38 -1.27 0.36 6.21
N CYS A 39 -1.90 -0.67 5.66
CA CYS A 39 -1.31 -1.99 5.47
C CYS A 39 -1.89 -2.62 4.20
N ALA A 40 -1.01 -3.15 3.36
CA ALA A 40 -1.36 -3.88 2.15
C ALA A 40 -0.52 -5.15 2.07
N VAL A 41 -1.15 -6.28 1.78
CA VAL A 41 -0.49 -7.60 1.76
C VAL A 41 -0.82 -8.31 0.45
N ASN A 42 0.19 -8.92 -0.16
CA ASN A 42 0.03 -9.81 -1.31
C ASN A 42 0.69 -11.17 -1.02
N PRO A 43 0.71 -12.14 -1.96
CA PRO A 43 1.30 -13.46 -1.73
C PRO A 43 2.81 -13.48 -1.41
N ARG A 44 3.54 -12.37 -1.60
CA ARG A 44 5.00 -12.28 -1.41
C ARG A 44 5.42 -11.35 -0.27
N PHE A 45 4.68 -10.26 -0.06
CA PHE A 45 5.09 -9.16 0.80
C PHE A 45 3.96 -8.64 1.68
N VAL A 46 4.34 -8.10 2.83
CA VAL A 46 3.54 -7.18 3.64
C VAL A 46 4.14 -5.78 3.51
N ALA A 47 3.30 -4.79 3.21
CA ALA A 47 3.65 -3.39 3.19
C ALA A 47 2.89 -2.64 4.30
N ILE A 48 3.59 -1.79 5.05
CA ILE A 48 3.04 -1.07 6.21
C ILE A 48 3.50 0.38 6.15
N ILE A 49 2.59 1.33 6.19
CA ILE A 49 2.91 2.76 6.28
C ILE A 49 3.50 3.04 7.67
N ILE A 50 4.69 3.65 7.71
CA ILE A 50 5.43 3.89 8.95
C ILE A 50 5.62 5.38 9.21
N GLU A 51 5.94 5.72 10.46
CA GLU A 51 6.41 7.06 10.80
C GLU A 51 7.80 7.32 10.18
N ALA A 52 7.94 8.44 9.46
CA ALA A 52 9.19 8.92 8.90
C ALA A 52 9.47 10.36 9.35
N SER A 53 10.71 10.64 9.76
CA SER A 53 11.14 12.00 10.12
C SER A 53 11.54 12.76 8.85
N GLY A 54 10.67 13.63 8.35
CA GLY A 54 10.99 14.56 7.25
C GLY A 54 10.55 14.12 5.84
N GLY A 55 9.54 13.25 5.73
CA GLY A 55 8.95 12.82 4.46
C GLY A 55 7.90 11.74 4.68
N GLY A 56 7.63 10.94 3.64
CA GLY A 56 6.77 9.75 3.71
C GLY A 56 7.54 8.47 3.44
N ALA A 57 7.30 7.45 4.25
CA ALA A 57 7.87 6.13 4.02
C ALA A 57 6.90 5.00 4.36
N PHE A 58 7.14 3.84 3.76
CA PHE A 58 6.50 2.59 4.12
C PHE A 58 7.53 1.46 4.14
N LEU A 59 7.27 0.48 4.99
CA LEU A 59 8.05 -0.74 5.10
C LEU A 59 7.52 -1.76 4.09
N VAL A 60 8.41 -2.57 3.48
CA VAL A 60 8.03 -3.75 2.70
C VAL A 60 8.86 -4.92 3.18
N LEU A 61 8.21 -5.97 3.70
CA LEU A 61 8.86 -7.19 4.18
C LEU A 61 8.42 -8.39 3.36
N PRO A 62 9.33 -9.29 2.97
CA PRO A 62 8.95 -10.63 2.54
C PRO A 62 8.12 -11.32 3.62
N LEU A 63 7.06 -12.06 3.26
CA LEU A 63 6.15 -12.66 4.25
C LEU A 63 6.86 -13.58 5.26
N HIS A 64 7.94 -14.25 4.83
CA HIS A 64 8.73 -15.14 5.67
C HIS A 64 9.66 -14.42 6.66
N LYS A 65 9.78 -13.09 6.57
CA LYS A 65 10.62 -12.28 7.46
C LYS A 65 9.83 -11.86 8.72
N THR A 66 9.47 -12.84 9.54
CA THR A 66 8.74 -12.64 10.80
C THR A 66 9.69 -12.37 11.97
N GLY A 67 9.12 -12.01 13.12
CA GLY A 67 9.80 -11.63 14.35
C GLY A 67 10.14 -10.14 14.40
N ARG A 68 11.16 -9.82 15.20
CA ARG A 68 11.60 -8.44 15.43
C ARG A 68 12.27 -7.85 14.19
N ILE A 69 11.76 -6.71 13.73
CA ILE A 69 12.33 -5.96 12.62
C ILE A 69 13.30 -4.91 13.15
N ASP A 70 14.50 -4.84 12.56
CA ASP A 70 15.49 -3.85 12.96
C ASP A 70 15.03 -2.44 12.58
N LYS A 71 15.29 -1.45 13.45
CA LYS A 71 14.91 -0.05 13.20
C LYS A 71 15.61 0.57 11.98
N SER A 72 16.75 0.01 11.58
CA SER A 72 17.52 0.38 10.39
C SER A 72 17.14 -0.42 9.14
N TYR A 73 16.12 -1.29 9.22
CA TYR A 73 15.69 -2.07 8.06
C TYR A 73 15.31 -1.12 6.90
N PRO A 74 15.73 -1.43 5.66
CA PRO A 74 15.43 -0.60 4.50
C PRO A 74 13.94 -0.32 4.31
N THR A 75 13.63 0.86 3.79
CA THR A 75 12.24 1.30 3.57
C THR A 75 12.07 1.80 2.15
N VAL A 76 10.83 1.99 1.72
CA VAL A 76 10.53 2.76 0.52
C VAL A 76 10.31 4.20 0.95
N CYS A 77 11.16 5.11 0.48
CA CYS A 77 11.25 6.49 0.95
C CYS A 77 11.67 7.44 -0.19
N GLY A 78 10.71 7.90 -0.99
CA GLY A 78 10.91 9.02 -1.93
C GLY A 78 9.84 10.12 -1.83
N HIS A 79 8.74 9.87 -1.12
CA HIS A 79 7.73 10.88 -0.86
C HIS A 79 8.24 11.97 0.08
N THR A 80 7.89 13.23 -0.22
CA THR A 80 8.29 14.40 0.58
C THR A 80 7.26 14.78 1.65
N GLY A 81 6.10 14.13 1.63
CA GLY A 81 5.06 14.21 2.66
C GLY A 81 4.60 12.81 3.11
N PRO A 82 3.84 12.70 4.20
CA PRO A 82 3.33 11.42 4.67
C PRO A 82 2.60 10.61 3.61
N VAL A 83 2.87 9.31 3.55
CA VAL A 83 2.10 8.37 2.72
C VAL A 83 0.74 8.13 3.38
N LEU A 84 -0.32 8.24 2.60
CA LEU A 84 -1.71 8.15 3.06
C LEU A 84 -2.38 6.84 2.63
N ASP A 85 -1.95 6.25 1.52
CA ASP A 85 -2.51 4.99 1.02
C ASP A 85 -1.49 4.20 0.21
N ILE A 86 -1.63 2.88 0.21
CA ILE A 86 -0.78 1.95 -0.53
C ILE A 86 -1.58 0.78 -1.10
N ASP A 87 -1.33 0.39 -2.34
CA ASP A 87 -2.04 -0.72 -2.98
C ASP A 87 -1.13 -1.54 -3.90
N TRP A 88 -1.23 -2.88 -3.78
CA TRP A 88 -0.44 -3.82 -4.58
C TRP A 88 -1.08 -4.01 -5.95
N CYS A 89 -0.24 -4.05 -6.99
CA CYS A 89 -0.70 -4.33 -8.35
C CYS A 89 -1.25 -5.77 -8.45
N PRO A 90 -2.51 -5.98 -8.88
CA PRO A 90 -3.11 -7.31 -8.97
C PRO A 90 -2.52 -8.15 -10.11
N HIS A 91 -1.69 -7.56 -10.97
CA HIS A 91 -1.06 -8.24 -12.11
C HIS A 91 0.46 -8.44 -11.92
N ASN A 92 1.05 -7.93 -10.83
CA ASN A 92 2.47 -8.08 -10.53
C ASN A 92 2.74 -7.95 -9.02
N ASP A 93 3.09 -9.07 -8.37
CA ASP A 93 3.35 -9.14 -6.93
C ASP A 93 4.56 -8.29 -6.44
N GLN A 94 5.34 -7.72 -7.35
CA GLN A 94 6.47 -6.86 -7.01
C GLN A 94 6.18 -5.37 -7.23
N VAL A 95 4.98 -4.99 -7.68
CA VAL A 95 4.63 -3.60 -7.95
C VAL A 95 3.62 -3.10 -6.93
N ILE A 96 3.91 -1.95 -6.32
CA ILE A 96 3.05 -1.27 -5.35
C ILE A 96 2.93 0.21 -5.71
N ALA A 97 1.73 0.77 -5.54
CA ALA A 97 1.48 2.20 -5.66
C ALA A 97 1.36 2.83 -4.26
N SER A 98 1.74 4.10 -4.13
CA SER A 98 1.57 4.88 -2.91
C SER A 98 1.03 6.29 -3.23
N GLY A 99 0.03 6.73 -2.48
CA GLY A 99 -0.49 8.11 -2.50
C GLY A 99 -0.03 8.89 -1.26
N SER A 100 0.25 10.18 -1.42
CA SER A 100 0.92 10.98 -0.39
C SER A 100 0.33 12.38 -0.19
N GLU A 101 0.62 12.98 0.97
CA GLU A 101 0.39 14.40 1.25
C GLU A 101 1.16 15.35 0.32
N ASP A 102 2.24 14.89 -0.32
CA ASP A 102 2.97 15.66 -1.33
C ASP A 102 2.26 15.80 -2.68
N CYS A 103 1.00 15.35 -2.78
CA CYS A 103 0.14 15.45 -3.95
C CYS A 103 0.54 14.53 -5.12
N THR A 104 1.52 13.64 -4.92
CA THR A 104 1.95 12.69 -5.94
C THR A 104 1.43 11.28 -5.68
N VAL A 105 1.34 10.50 -6.75
CA VAL A 105 1.30 9.03 -6.66
C VAL A 105 2.61 8.49 -7.19
N MET A 106 3.25 7.60 -6.43
CA MET A 106 4.48 6.93 -6.86
C MET A 106 4.24 5.44 -7.04
N VAL A 107 4.84 4.86 -8.09
CA VAL A 107 4.79 3.42 -8.37
C VAL A 107 6.18 2.82 -8.20
N TRP A 108 6.26 1.74 -7.44
CA TRP A 108 7.52 1.15 -7.00
C TRP A 108 7.65 -0.29 -7.48
N GLN A 109 8.87 -0.67 -7.87
CA GLN A 109 9.24 -2.05 -8.14
C GLN A 109 10.07 -2.58 -6.97
N ILE A 110 9.50 -3.54 -6.23
CA ILE A 110 10.13 -4.19 -5.09
C ILE A 110 11.04 -5.32 -5.60
N PRO A 111 12.31 -5.39 -5.15
CA PRO A 111 13.18 -6.50 -5.49
C PRO A 111 12.62 -7.83 -5.02
N GLU A 112 12.90 -8.89 -5.78
CA GLU A 112 12.33 -10.21 -5.55
C GLU A 112 12.49 -10.75 -4.11
N ASN A 113 13.65 -10.47 -3.52
CA ASN A 113 14.04 -10.95 -2.19
C ASN A 113 13.78 -9.90 -1.09
N GLY A 114 12.97 -8.88 -1.38
CA GLY A 114 12.77 -7.73 -0.51
C GLY A 114 13.89 -6.70 -0.61
N LEU A 115 13.81 -5.67 0.23
CA LEU A 115 14.74 -4.54 0.20
C LEU A 115 16.08 -4.88 0.86
N THR A 116 17.18 -4.59 0.16
CA THR A 116 18.56 -4.63 0.69
C THR A 116 19.11 -3.25 1.01
N LEU A 117 18.60 -2.23 0.32
CA LEU A 117 18.86 -0.80 0.51
C LEU A 117 17.52 -0.07 0.42
N SER A 118 17.44 1.11 1.03
CA SER A 118 16.21 1.91 0.95
C SER A 118 15.94 2.32 -0.50
N LEU A 119 14.69 2.21 -0.92
CA LEU A 119 14.27 2.55 -2.28
C LEU A 119 13.79 4.00 -2.30
N THR A 120 14.53 4.89 -2.95
CA THR A 120 14.22 6.32 -3.03
C THR A 120 13.64 6.73 -4.38
N GLU A 121 14.00 6.01 -5.44
CA GLU A 121 13.57 6.30 -6.81
C GLU A 121 12.40 5.39 -7.20
N PRO A 122 11.20 5.95 -7.45
CA PRO A 122 10.09 5.19 -7.99
C PRO A 122 10.32 4.88 -9.47
N VAL A 123 9.60 3.89 -9.99
CA VAL A 123 9.58 3.58 -11.42
C VAL A 123 8.85 4.67 -12.19
N VAL A 124 7.78 5.21 -11.60
CA VAL A 124 6.97 6.29 -12.17
C VAL A 124 6.48 7.21 -11.06
N ILE A 125 6.53 8.52 -11.32
CA ILE A 125 5.87 9.56 -10.53
C ILE A 125 4.70 10.07 -11.35
N LEU A 126 3.51 10.06 -10.76
CA LEU A 126 2.28 10.55 -11.37
C LEU A 126 1.89 11.86 -10.71
N GLU A 127 2.03 12.94 -11.46
CA GLU A 127 1.77 14.31 -11.03
C GLU A 127 0.49 14.82 -11.71
N GLY A 128 -0.46 15.30 -10.91
CA GLY A 128 -1.72 15.84 -11.45
C GLY A 128 -2.70 16.30 -10.38
N HIS A 129 -2.64 15.73 -9.18
CA HIS A 129 -3.41 16.25 -8.05
C HIS A 129 -2.79 17.54 -7.51
N SER A 130 -3.65 18.48 -7.12
CA SER A 130 -3.27 19.78 -6.52
C SER A 130 -3.33 19.79 -4.98
N LYS A 131 -3.79 18.68 -4.40
CA LYS A 131 -3.82 18.43 -2.95
C LYS A 131 -3.46 16.97 -2.68
N ARG A 132 -3.25 16.64 -1.40
CA ARG A 132 -2.91 15.29 -0.92
C ARG A 132 -3.72 14.19 -1.61
N VAL A 133 -3.03 13.12 -1.99
CA VAL A 133 -3.63 11.91 -2.57
C VAL A 133 -3.78 10.87 -1.48
N GLY A 134 -5.02 10.52 -1.15
CA GLY A 134 -5.30 9.63 -0.04
C GLY A 134 -6.00 8.34 -0.41
N ILE A 135 -6.19 8.11 -1.71
CA ILE A 135 -6.79 6.90 -2.26
C ILE A 135 -6.01 6.51 -3.50
N VAL A 136 -5.52 5.26 -3.54
CA VAL A 136 -4.98 4.61 -4.74
C VAL A 136 -5.66 3.25 -4.91
N ALA A 137 -6.01 2.89 -6.14
CA ALA A 137 -6.66 1.62 -6.42
C ALA A 137 -6.29 1.10 -7.82
N TRP A 138 -5.64 -0.05 -7.89
CA TRP A 138 -5.34 -0.67 -9.18
C TRP A 138 -6.60 -1.16 -9.87
N HIS A 139 -6.66 -1.04 -11.20
CA HIS A 139 -7.75 -1.61 -11.96
C HIS A 139 -7.69 -3.15 -11.88
N PRO A 140 -8.80 -3.84 -11.55
CA PRO A 140 -8.76 -5.28 -11.29
C PRO A 140 -8.42 -6.12 -12.53
N THR A 141 -8.70 -5.61 -13.73
CA THR A 141 -8.59 -6.39 -14.98
C THR A 141 -7.73 -5.76 -16.08
N ALA A 142 -7.42 -4.46 -15.97
CA ALA A 142 -6.77 -3.72 -17.04
C ALA A 142 -5.34 -3.46 -16.61
N ARG A 143 -4.40 -3.99 -17.39
CA ARG A 143 -2.98 -3.90 -17.06
C ARG A 143 -2.55 -2.44 -17.05
N ASN A 144 -1.74 -2.07 -16.08
CA ASN A 144 -1.15 -0.75 -15.90
C ASN A 144 -2.17 0.39 -15.69
N VAL A 145 -3.44 0.10 -15.39
CA VAL A 145 -4.42 1.12 -15.07
C VAL A 145 -4.50 1.30 -13.56
N LEU A 146 -4.30 2.52 -13.09
CA LEU A 146 -4.35 2.90 -11.68
C LEU A 146 -5.30 4.08 -11.50
N LEU A 147 -6.18 4.01 -10.51
CA LEU A 147 -7.00 5.14 -10.08
C LEU A 147 -6.33 5.83 -8.89
N SER A 148 -6.38 7.15 -8.86
CA SER A 148 -6.12 7.94 -7.66
C SER A 148 -7.23 8.95 -7.40
N ALA A 149 -7.46 9.26 -6.12
CA ALA A 149 -8.34 10.34 -5.72
C ALA A 149 -7.70 11.21 -4.64
N GLY A 150 -7.81 12.53 -4.82
CA GLY A 150 -7.18 13.53 -3.96
C GLY A 150 -8.17 14.38 -3.18
N CYS A 151 -7.68 15.12 -2.19
CA CYS A 151 -8.47 16.13 -1.47
C CYS A 151 -8.79 17.38 -2.31
N ASP A 152 -8.33 17.42 -3.56
CA ASP A 152 -8.80 18.35 -4.59
C ASP A 152 -10.14 17.93 -5.19
N ASN A 153 -10.69 16.80 -4.73
CA ASN A 153 -11.92 16.18 -5.18
C ASN A 153 -11.85 15.68 -6.62
N ALA A 154 -10.65 15.60 -7.20
CA ALA A 154 -10.44 15.03 -8.53
C ALA A 154 -10.26 13.52 -8.44
N ILE A 155 -10.68 12.82 -9.50
CA ILE A 155 -10.34 11.42 -9.73
C ILE A 155 -9.51 11.34 -11.01
N ILE A 156 -8.33 10.75 -10.93
CA ILE A 156 -7.46 10.57 -12.09
C ILE A 156 -7.27 9.08 -12.34
N ILE A 157 -7.47 8.65 -13.58
CA ILE A 157 -7.14 7.30 -14.06
C ILE A 157 -5.87 7.41 -14.88
N TRP A 158 -4.86 6.66 -14.51
CA TRP A 158 -3.52 6.70 -15.08
C TRP A 158 -3.22 5.46 -15.91
N ASN A 159 -2.36 5.63 -16.92
CA ASN A 159 -1.59 4.54 -17.49
C ASN A 159 -0.18 4.57 -16.89
N VAL A 160 0.10 3.69 -15.93
CA VAL A 160 1.42 3.64 -15.28
C VAL A 160 2.54 3.19 -16.22
N GLY A 161 2.22 2.58 -17.37
CA GLY A 161 3.23 2.18 -18.36
C GLY A 161 3.80 3.36 -19.15
N THR A 162 3.03 4.46 -19.27
CA THR A 162 3.44 5.68 -19.96
C THR A 162 3.61 6.88 -19.02
N GLY A 163 3.07 6.79 -17.79
CA GLY A 163 3.04 7.91 -16.84
C GLY A 163 1.97 8.95 -17.14
N GLU A 164 1.06 8.68 -18.09
CA GLU A 164 0.08 9.65 -18.56
C GLU A 164 -1.28 9.47 -17.88
N ALA A 165 -1.99 10.59 -17.67
CA ALA A 165 -3.38 10.58 -17.27
C ALA A 165 -4.27 10.19 -18.48
N LEU A 166 -5.09 9.14 -18.31
CA LEU A 166 -6.08 8.69 -19.28
C LEU A 166 -7.40 9.47 -19.14
N ILE A 167 -7.84 9.70 -17.91
CA ILE A 167 -9.11 10.36 -17.57
C ILE A 167 -8.88 11.24 -16.33
N ASN A 168 -9.45 12.44 -16.33
CA ASN A 168 -9.51 13.34 -15.19
C ASN A 168 -10.97 13.77 -15.01
N LEU A 169 -11.53 13.53 -13.81
CA LEU A 169 -12.93 13.77 -13.45
C LEU A 169 -13.03 14.76 -12.29
#